data_AF-A0A672Y4P9-F1
#
_entry.id   AF-A0A672Y4P9-F1
#
_cell.length_a   1.000
_cell.length_b   1.000
_cell.length_c   1.000
_cell.angle_alpha   90.00
_cell.angle_beta   90.00
_cell.angle_gamma   90.00
#
_symmetry.space_group_name_H-M   'P 1'
#
loop_
_entity.id
_entity.type
_entity.pdbx_description
1 polymer ?
#
loop_
_entity_poly.entity_id
_entity_poly.type
_entity_poly.pdbx_seq_one_letter_code
_entity_poly.pdbx_strand_id
1 'polypeptide(L)'
;MAKLKLRDSDKCWRGQKEVGTLVHMLCSCEKNVQLWEGVVTLLNDFFRMQLSKTPALCVLGLLPDNNTLTARQRLLYSPHCCVFYPPFHR
;
A
#
# COMPACT_ATOMS: atom_id res chain seq x y z
N MET A 1 -19.19 15.98 5.47
CA MET A 1 -18.11 15.15 4.89
C MET A 1 -18.12 15.38 3.38
N ALA A 2 -17.06 15.94 2.80
CA ALA A 2 -17.04 16.29 1.38
C ALA A 2 -16.95 15.01 0.52
N LYS A 3 -17.86 14.87 -0.45
CA LYS A 3 -17.82 13.76 -1.43
C LYS A 3 -17.04 14.25 -2.66
N LEU A 4 -15.86 13.71 -2.90
CA LEU A 4 -15.23 13.77 -4.21
C LEU A 4 -16.14 12.96 -5.16
N LYS A 5 -16.93 13.64 -6.00
CA LYS A 5 -17.82 13.03 -7.02
C LYS A 5 -17.01 12.38 -8.16
N LEU A 6 -16.02 11.56 -7.83
CA LEU A 6 -15.19 10.84 -8.80
C LEU A 6 -15.87 9.59 -9.36
N ARG A 7 -16.97 9.14 -8.73
CA ARG A 7 -17.77 7.99 -9.16
C ARG A 7 -19.22 8.17 -8.71
N ASP A 8 -20.17 7.63 -9.47
CA ASP A 8 -21.61 7.71 -9.19
C ASP A 8 -22.04 6.91 -7.95
N SER A 9 -21.18 6.01 -7.47
CA SER A 9 -21.42 5.15 -6.33
C SER A 9 -20.29 5.28 -5.32
N ASP A 10 -20.65 5.43 -4.05
CA ASP A 10 -19.73 5.41 -2.92
C ASP A 10 -19.36 3.99 -2.47
N LYS A 11 -19.73 2.96 -3.24
CA LYS A 11 -19.42 1.56 -2.94
C LYS A 11 -18.02 1.15 -3.41
N CYS A 12 -17.46 0.15 -2.73
CA CYS A 12 -16.21 -0.52 -3.08
C CYS A 12 -16.22 -1.00 -4.54
N TRP A 13 -15.19 -0.65 -5.31
CA TRP A 13 -15.13 -1.00 -6.74
C TRP A 13 -14.95 -2.49 -6.99
N ARG A 14 -14.30 -3.22 -6.07
CA ARG A 14 -14.13 -4.68 -6.14
C ARG A 14 -15.31 -5.45 -5.55
N GLY A 15 -15.71 -5.10 -4.33
CA GLY A 15 -16.70 -5.86 -3.57
C GLY A 15 -18.14 -5.43 -3.81
N GLN A 16 -18.38 -4.16 -4.17
CA GLN A 16 -19.70 -3.56 -4.40
C GLN A 16 -20.71 -3.70 -3.23
N LYS A 17 -20.24 -4.14 -2.04
CA LYS A 17 -21.05 -4.36 -0.82
C LYS A 17 -20.89 -3.24 0.20
N GLU A 18 -19.65 -2.86 0.50
CA GLU A 18 -19.30 -1.86 1.51
C GLU A 18 -19.01 -0.48 0.90
N VAL A 19 -19.01 0.55 1.75
CA VAL A 19 -18.56 1.90 1.37
C VAL A 19 -17.08 1.84 0.98
N GLY A 20 -16.78 2.33 -0.22
CA GLY A 20 -15.46 2.36 -0.81
C GLY A 20 -14.60 3.49 -0.27
N THR A 21 -14.30 3.46 1.03
CA THR A 21 -13.25 4.33 1.58
C THR A 21 -11.89 3.92 1.00
N LEU A 22 -10.92 4.83 0.98
CA LEU A 22 -9.56 4.56 0.51
C LEU A 22 -8.95 3.34 1.24
N VAL A 23 -9.09 3.32 2.58
CA VAL A 23 -8.61 2.22 3.44
C VAL A 23 -9.33 0.91 3.10
N HIS A 24 -10.65 0.92 2.88
CA HIS A 24 -11.36 -0.27 2.46
C HIS A 24 -10.86 -0.76 1.09
N MET A 25 -10.93 0.09 0.08
CA MET A 25 -10.63 -0.27 -1.31
C MET A 25 -9.19 -0.75 -1.52
N LEU A 26 -8.24 -0.25 -0.73
CA LEU A 26 -6.82 -0.57 -0.89
C LEU A 26 -6.29 -1.54 0.17
N CYS A 27 -6.88 -1.67 1.36
CA CYS A 27 -6.29 -2.45 2.47
C CYS A 27 -7.24 -3.51 3.06
N SER A 28 -8.44 -3.11 3.49
CA SER A 28 -9.32 -4.00 4.28
C SER A 28 -10.38 -4.73 3.47
N CYS A 29 -10.56 -4.44 2.18
CA CYS A 29 -11.46 -5.20 1.32
C CYS A 29 -11.07 -6.69 1.31
N GLU A 30 -12.06 -7.55 1.53
CA GLU A 30 -11.91 -9.02 1.50
C GLU A 30 -11.19 -9.49 0.21
N LYS A 31 -11.50 -8.84 -0.92
CA LYS A 31 -10.89 -9.15 -2.23
C LYS A 31 -9.41 -8.79 -2.34
N ASN A 32 -8.83 -8.09 -1.36
CA ASN A 32 -7.42 -7.71 -1.32
C ASN A 32 -6.61 -8.52 -0.29
N VAL A 33 -7.24 -9.42 0.47
CA VAL A 33 -6.56 -10.18 1.54
C VAL A 33 -5.38 -10.98 0.98
N GLN A 34 -5.62 -11.82 -0.02
CA GLN A 34 -4.59 -12.65 -0.65
C GLN A 34 -3.46 -11.83 -1.28
N LEU A 35 -3.80 -10.68 -1.87
CA LEU A 35 -2.81 -9.77 -2.45
C LEU A 35 -1.83 -9.28 -1.38
N TRP A 36 -2.36 -8.77 -0.27
CA TRP A 36 -1.52 -8.21 0.78
C TRP A 36 -0.79 -9.26 1.60
N GLU A 37 -1.36 -10.45 1.78
CA GLU A 37 -0.62 -11.59 2.34
C GLU A 37 0.59 -11.92 1.47
N GLY A 38 0.43 -12.01 0.15
CA GLY A 38 1.53 -12.25 -0.77
C GLY A 38 2.59 -11.15 -0.72
N VAL A 39 2.19 -9.88 -0.74
CA VAL A 39 3.11 -8.74 -0.64
C VAL A 39 3.86 -8.77 0.69
N VAL A 40 3.17 -8.92 1.83
CA VAL A 40 3.80 -8.94 3.16
C VAL A 40 4.77 -10.11 3.29
N THR A 41 4.39 -11.31 2.84
CA THR A 41 5.29 -12.47 2.83
C THR A 41 6.53 -12.18 2.00
N LEU A 42 6.37 -11.65 0.78
CA LEU A 42 7.49 -11.28 -0.07
C LEU A 42 8.41 -10.26 0.62
N LEU A 43 7.85 -9.21 1.21
CA LEU A 43 8.65 -8.20 1.91
C LEU A 43 9.39 -8.80 3.11
N ASN A 44 8.73 -9.66 3.88
CA ASN A 44 9.33 -10.33 5.03
C ASN A 44 10.45 -11.29 4.61
N ASP A 45 10.30 -12.01 3.50
CA ASP A 45 11.31 -12.95 3.01
C ASP A 45 12.53 -12.22 2.44
N PHE A 46 12.32 -11.22 1.58
CA PHE A 46 13.39 -10.47 0.94
C PHE A 46 14.19 -9.62 1.93
N PHE A 47 13.47 -8.98 2.86
CA PHE A 47 14.08 -8.06 3.80
C PHE A 47 14.22 -8.63 5.20
N ARG A 48 13.92 -9.92 5.43
CA ARG A 48 14.03 -10.55 6.76
C ARG A 48 13.34 -9.70 7.85
N MET A 49 12.17 -9.17 7.54
CA MET A 49 11.35 -8.34 8.44
C MET A 49 10.19 -9.15 9.03
N GLN A 50 9.49 -8.56 9.99
CA GLN A 50 8.23 -9.08 10.54
C GLN A 50 7.12 -8.04 10.38
N LEU A 51 6.83 -7.68 9.13
CA LEU A 51 5.75 -6.79 8.76
C LEU A 51 4.41 -7.49 8.90
N SER A 52 3.41 -6.69 9.26
CA SER A 52 2.01 -7.07 9.24
C SER A 52 1.23 -6.15 8.30
N LYS A 53 0.08 -6.63 7.81
CA LYS A 53 -0.81 -5.81 7.00
C LYS A 53 -1.36 -4.65 7.84
N THR A 54 -1.00 -3.43 7.49
CA THR A 54 -1.52 -2.21 8.12
C THR A 54 -2.00 -1.21 7.06
N PRO A 55 -2.98 -0.34 7.38
CA PRO A 55 -3.39 0.71 6.45
C PRO A 55 -2.23 1.62 6.02
N ALA A 56 -1.28 1.92 6.91
CA ALA A 56 -0.11 2.73 6.59
C ALA A 56 0.77 2.04 5.52
N LEU A 57 1.01 0.73 5.67
CA LEU A 57 1.74 -0.04 4.66
C LEU A 57 0.95 -0.12 3.34
N CYS A 58 -0.34 -0.47 3.41
CA CYS A 58 -1.14 -0.74 2.23
C CYS A 58 -1.49 0.50 1.40
N VAL A 59 -1.67 1.66 2.06
CA VAL A 59 -2.11 2.90 1.42
C VAL A 59 -0.92 3.81 1.12
N LEU A 60 0.04 3.89 2.03
CA LEU A 60 1.14 4.86 1.96
C LEU A 60 2.50 4.21 1.67
N GLY A 61 2.59 2.87 1.65
CA GLY A 61 3.87 2.17 1.50
C GLY A 61 4.81 2.38 2.70
N LEU A 62 4.28 2.85 3.83
CA LEU A 62 5.09 3.17 5.00
C LEU A 62 5.39 1.90 5.81
N LEU A 63 6.67 1.65 6.01
CA LEU A 63 7.17 0.60 6.90
C LEU A 63 7.24 1.11 8.35
N PRO A 64 7.10 0.23 9.35
CA PRO A 64 7.36 0.58 10.74
C PRO A 64 8.80 1.07 10.91
N ASP A 65 8.97 2.02 11.83
CA ASP A 65 10.07 3.00 11.84
C ASP A 65 11.50 2.42 11.84
N ASN A 66 12.41 3.25 11.31
CA ASN A 66 13.69 2.96 10.66
C ASN A 66 14.83 2.33 11.50
N ASN A 67 14.56 1.87 12.72
CA ASN A 67 15.57 1.19 13.54
C ASN A 67 15.71 -0.31 13.22
N THR A 68 14.81 -0.86 12.40
CA THR A 68 14.83 -2.27 11.99
C THR A 68 15.43 -2.48 10.60
N LEU A 69 15.56 -1.41 9.79
CA LEU A 69 16.08 -1.49 8.44
C LEU A 69 17.60 -1.37 8.40
N THR A 70 18.27 -2.44 8.00
CA THR A 70 19.70 -2.46 7.67
C THR A 70 20.03 -1.44 6.55
N ALA A 71 21.28 -1.00 6.48
CA ALA A 71 21.74 -0.05 5.46
C ALA A 71 21.39 -0.49 4.02
N ARG A 72 21.40 -1.81 3.73
CA ARG A 72 21.00 -2.37 2.43
C ARG A 72 19.50 -2.20 2.15
N GLN A 73 18.65 -2.38 3.15
CA GLN A 73 17.20 -2.17 3.04
C GLN A 73 16.87 -0.71 2.77
N ARG A 74 17.59 0.23 3.41
CA ARG A 74 17.40 1.67 3.18
C ARG A 74 17.73 2.10 1.74
N LEU A 75 18.67 1.43 1.06
CA LEU A 75 19.00 1.75 -0.33
C LEU A 75 17.92 1.34 -1.34
N LEU A 76 17.21 0.23 -1.07
CA LEU A 76 16.09 -0.24 -1.88
C LEU A 76 14.81 0.58 -1.66
N TYR A 77 14.63 1.15 -0.47
CA TYR A 77 13.47 1.97 -0.09
C TYR A 77 13.73 3.47 -0.04
N SER A 78 14.94 3.92 -0.39
CA SER A 78 15.23 5.34 -0.41
C SER A 78 14.30 6.01 -1.41
N PRO A 79 13.58 7.08 -1.04
CA PRO A 79 12.75 7.83 -1.98
C PRO A 79 13.57 8.41 -3.15
N HIS A 80 14.91 8.45 -3.02
CA HIS A 80 15.83 8.79 -4.11
C HIS A 80 16.02 7.69 -5.16
N CYS A 81 15.66 6.42 -4.88
CA CYS A 81 15.70 5.32 -5.86
C CYS A 81 14.35 5.14 -6.60
N CYS A 82 13.27 5.77 -6.14
CA CYS A 82 11.99 5.80 -6.85
C CYS A 82 11.95 6.81 -8.02
N VAL A 83 13.08 7.44 -8.37
CA VAL A 83 13.21 8.27 -9.57
C VAL A 83 13.45 7.39 -10.82
N PHE A 84 12.61 6.39 -11.00
CA PHE A 84 12.23 5.87 -12.31
C PHE A 84 10.72 6.10 -12.52
N TYR A 85 10.24 7.29 -12.15
CA TYR A 85 9.11 7.87 -12.86
C TYR A 85 9.66 8.33 -14.22
N PRO A 86 9.21 7.79 -15.37
CA PRO A 86 9.41 8.50 -16.62
C PRO A 86 8.76 9.88 -16.45
N PRO A 87 9.43 10.98 -16.85
CA PRO A 87 8.85 12.30 -16.72
C PRO A 87 7.60 12.33 -17.59
N PHE A 88 6.43 12.49 -16.96
CA PHE A 88 5.23 12.92 -17.68
C PHE A 88 5.46 14.37 -18.11
N HIS A 89 6.10 14.54 -19.26
CA HIS A 89 6.02 15.78 -20.02
C HIS A 89 4.70 15.77 -20.80
N ARG A 90 3.79 16.67 -20.43
CA ARG A 90 2.96 17.36 -21.41
C ARG A 90 2.69 18.77 -20.92
#